data_AF-A0AA87ZEA7-F1
#
_entry.id   AF-A0AA87ZEA7-F1
#
_cell.length_a   1.000
_cell.length_b   1.000
_cell.length_c   1.000
_cell.angle_alpha   90.00
_cell.angle_beta   90.00
_cell.angle_gamma   90.00
#
_symmetry.space_group_name_H-M   'P 1'
#
loop_
_entity.id
_entity.type
_entity.pdbx_description
1 polymer ?
#
loop_
_entity_poly.entity_id
_entity_poly.type
_entity_poly.pdbx_seq_one_letter_code
_entity_poly.pdbx_strand_id
1 'polypeptide(L)'
;MEGEKKLSVLSTLESSEFPSFNLNVLVIPNSHTRLIVVEKLRQACEEICFFQITNRGISKRVIADAIGSSRRSFFDLPIEEENVFSSGDVYRPVR
;
A
#
# COMPACT_ATOMS: atom_id res chain seq x y z
N MET A 1 -21.70 10.95 36.95
CA MET A 1 -20.58 10.54 37.81
C MET A 1 -20.38 9.05 37.53
N GLU A 2 -19.61 8.69 36.50
CA GLU A 2 -18.13 8.67 36.54
C GLU A 2 -17.68 7.54 37.48
N GLY A 3 -16.95 6.52 37.06
CA GLY A 3 -16.25 6.33 35.80
C GLY A 3 -15.78 4.87 35.66
N GLU A 4 -15.09 4.65 34.55
CA GLU A 4 -13.99 3.69 34.45
C GLU A 4 -14.34 2.20 34.55
N LYS A 5 -15.03 1.69 33.52
CA LYS A 5 -14.72 0.34 33.03
C LYS A 5 -13.41 0.40 32.27
N LYS A 6 -12.35 0.38 33.08
CA LYS A 6 -10.96 0.04 32.82
C LYS A 6 -10.76 -0.76 31.54
N LEU A 7 -10.49 0.01 30.48
CA LEU A 7 -9.44 -0.18 29.50
C LEU A 7 -8.46 -1.29 29.94
N SER A 8 -8.74 -2.52 29.52
CA SER A 8 -7.83 -3.65 29.62
C SER A 8 -7.85 -4.31 28.24
N VAL A 9 -6.97 -3.84 27.36
CA VAL A 9 -5.67 -4.50 27.16
C VAL A 9 -5.93 -5.91 26.66
N LEU A 10 -6.44 -6.04 25.43
CA LEU A 10 -6.34 -7.18 24.50
C LEU A 10 -6.96 -6.64 23.19
N SER A 11 -6.33 -6.59 22.03
CA SER A 11 -5.12 -7.23 21.57
C SER A 11 -4.86 -6.64 20.18
N THR A 12 -3.71 -5.99 20.03
CA THR A 12 -2.79 -6.22 18.92
C THR A 12 -3.41 -6.31 17.53
N LEU A 13 -3.32 -5.22 16.74
CA LEU A 13 -2.71 -5.33 15.42
C LEU A 13 -2.17 -3.94 15.00
N GLU A 14 -0.87 -3.80 15.21
CA GLU A 14 0.06 -2.96 14.46
C GLU A 14 -0.17 -1.43 14.46
N SER A 15 0.57 -0.74 15.35
CA SER A 15 1.15 0.54 14.96
C SER A 15 2.06 0.26 13.76
N SER A 16 1.53 0.45 12.55
CA SER A 16 2.30 0.27 11.32
C SER A 16 3.61 1.06 11.44
N GLU A 17 4.73 0.40 11.18
CA GLU A 17 6.08 0.98 11.23
C GLU A 17 6.24 2.14 10.22
N PHE A 18 5.29 2.28 9.30
CA PHE A 18 5.26 3.29 8.26
C PHE A 18 3.96 4.09 8.26
N PRO A 19 4.00 5.38 7.86
CA PRO A 19 2.80 6.19 7.71
C PRO A 19 1.79 5.53 6.77
N SER A 20 0.50 5.58 7.12
CA SER A 20 -0.58 5.11 6.25
C SER A 20 -1.52 6.25 5.86
N PHE A 21 -1.85 6.35 4.57
CA PHE A 21 -2.65 7.44 3.99
C PHE A 21 -3.94 6.91 3.37
N ASN A 22 -5.08 7.41 3.83
CA ASN A 22 -6.39 7.07 3.30
C ASN A 22 -6.79 8.03 2.17
N LEU A 23 -6.87 7.54 0.93
CA LEU A 23 -7.17 8.39 -0.23
C LEU A 23 -8.66 8.73 -0.42
N ASN A 24 -9.59 8.07 0.27
CA ASN A 24 -11.02 8.44 0.15
C ASN A 24 -11.27 9.89 0.57
N VAL A 25 -10.44 10.43 1.47
CA VAL A 25 -10.49 11.83 1.91
C VAL A 25 -10.26 12.81 0.75
N LEU A 26 -9.55 12.40 -0.31
CA LEU A 26 -9.28 13.25 -1.47
C LEU A 26 -10.50 13.46 -2.36
N VAL A 27 -11.47 12.55 -2.31
CA VAL A 27 -12.70 12.60 -3.11
C VAL A 27 -13.77 13.50 -2.46
N ILE A 28 -13.60 13.84 -1.19
CA ILE A 28 -14.52 14.71 -0.45
C ILE A 28 -14.21 16.17 -0.82
N PRO A 29 -15.15 16.92 -1.44
CA PRO A 29 -14.93 18.32 -1.78
C PRO A 29 -14.64 19.17 -0.55
N ASN A 30 -13.63 20.04 -0.65
CA ASN A 30 -13.34 21.16 0.27
C ASN A 30 -13.21 20.81 1.77
N SER A 31 -12.79 19.59 2.13
CA SER A 31 -12.50 19.29 3.54
C SER A 31 -11.14 19.86 3.95
N HIS A 32 -11.06 20.52 5.11
CA HIS A 32 -9.79 20.87 5.76
C HIS A 32 -8.87 19.64 5.92
N THR A 33 -9.49 18.48 6.14
CA THR A 33 -8.82 17.16 6.20
C THR A 33 -8.07 16.82 4.92
N ARG A 34 -8.60 17.16 3.72
CA ARG A 34 -7.90 16.93 2.44
C ARG A 34 -6.57 17.68 2.41
N LEU A 35 -6.55 18.95 2.81
CA LEU A 35 -5.32 19.75 2.84
C LEU A 35 -4.28 19.14 3.78
N ILE A 36 -4.71 18.71 4.97
CA ILE A 36 -3.83 18.04 5.94
C ILE A 36 -3.24 16.74 5.37
N VAL A 37 -4.07 15.91 4.72
CA VAL A 37 -3.62 14.62 4.15
C VAL A 37 -2.63 14.85 3.01
N VAL A 38 -2.89 15.83 2.13
CA VAL A 38 -1.99 16.18 1.03
C VAL A 38 -0.65 16.69 1.56
N GLU A 39 -0.66 17.54 2.58
CA GLU A 39 0.57 18.07 3.17
C GLU A 39 1.40 16.98 3.85
N LYS A 40 0.75 16.08 4.59
CA LYS A 40 1.45 14.92 5.19
C LYS A 40 1.98 13.95 4.13
N LEU A 41 1.27 13.78 3.02
CA LEU A 41 1.75 12.95 1.90
C LEU A 41 3.00 13.57 1.27
N ARG A 42 3.02 14.90 1.09
CA ARG A 42 4.21 15.64 0.62
C ARG A 42 5.40 15.42 1.55
N GLN A 43 5.21 15.58 2.87
CA GLN A 43 6.26 15.33 3.86
C GLN A 43 6.77 13.89 3.82
N ALA A 44 5.87 12.90 3.72
CA ALA A 44 6.27 11.50 3.64
C ALA A 44 7.09 11.18 2.37
N CYS A 45 6.80 11.85 1.25
CA CYS A 45 7.60 11.75 0.02
C CYS A 45 9.01 12.36 0.19
N GLU A 46 9.15 13.42 0.97
CA GLU A 46 10.43 14.14 1.15
C GLU A 46 11.31 13.51 2.24
N GLU A 47 10.72 13.02 3.33
CA GLU A 47 11.45 12.68 4.56
C GLU A 47 11.55 11.17 4.80
N ILE A 48 10.52 10.40 4.44
CA ILE A 48 10.39 8.98 4.82
C ILE A 48 10.60 8.06 3.61
N CYS A 49 10.33 8.54 2.40
CA CYS A 49 10.43 7.82 1.11
C CYS A 49 9.59 6.53 1.02
N PHE A 50 8.91 6.14 2.09
CA PHE A 50 8.11 4.92 2.15
C PHE A 50 6.87 5.14 3.02
N PHE A 51 5.70 4.82 2.47
CA PHE A 51 4.43 4.92 3.17
C PHE A 51 3.40 3.99 2.53
N GLN A 52 2.40 3.63 3.32
CA GLN A 52 1.29 2.81 2.86
C GLN A 52 0.13 3.68 2.41
N ILE A 53 -0.51 3.28 1.32
CA ILE A 53 -1.77 3.90 0.89
C ILE A 53 -2.92 2.93 1.20
N THR A 54 -4.04 3.43 1.71
CA THR A 54 -5.29 2.67 1.89
C THR A 54 -6.42 3.30 1.07
N ASN A 55 -7.47 2.52 0.81
CA ASN A 55 -8.62 2.95 0.00
C ASN A 55 -8.21 3.49 -1.38
N ARG A 56 -7.41 2.70 -2.08
CA ARG A 56 -6.79 3.04 -3.38
C ARG A 56 -7.78 3.06 -4.57
N GLY A 57 -9.06 2.81 -4.33
CA GLY A 57 -10.06 2.60 -5.39
C GLY A 57 -9.88 1.30 -6.19
N ILE A 58 -8.84 0.50 -5.90
CA ILE A 58 -8.57 -0.78 -6.56
C ILE A 58 -9.32 -1.90 -5.83
N SER A 59 -10.11 -2.68 -6.57
CA SER A 59 -10.83 -3.83 -6.01
C SER A 59 -9.86 -4.86 -5.42
N LYS A 60 -10.22 -5.41 -4.25
CA LYS A 60 -9.44 -6.50 -3.62
C LYS A 60 -9.28 -7.71 -4.54
N ARG A 61 -10.26 -7.97 -5.42
CA ARG A 61 -10.18 -9.03 -6.42
C ARG A 61 -9.04 -8.78 -7.40
N VAL A 62 -8.93 -7.57 -7.95
CA VAL A 62 -7.84 -7.21 -8.87
C VAL A 62 -6.47 -7.36 -8.22
N ILE A 63 -6.33 -6.96 -6.94
CA ILE A 63 -5.08 -7.14 -6.20
C ILE A 63 -4.78 -8.63 -5.98
N ALA A 64 -5.76 -9.40 -5.53
CA ALA A 64 -5.62 -10.83 -5.29
C ALA A 64 -5.32 -11.60 -6.59
N ASP A 65 -5.95 -11.21 -7.69
CA ASP A 65 -5.72 -11.78 -9.00
C ASP A 65 -4.31 -11.44 -9.48
N ALA A 66 -3.88 -10.18 -9.39
CA ALA A 66 -2.52 -9.79 -9.78
C ALA A 66 -1.43 -10.56 -9.00
N ILE A 67 -1.58 -10.69 -7.68
CA ILE A 67 -0.63 -11.45 -6.86
C ILE A 67 -0.73 -12.95 -7.14
N GLY A 68 -1.95 -13.47 -7.26
CA GLY A 68 -2.23 -14.89 -7.39
C GLY A 68 -1.93 -15.45 -8.78
N SER A 69 -2.21 -14.70 -9.85
CA SER A 69 -1.92 -15.08 -11.23
C SER A 69 -0.41 -15.07 -11.46
N SER A 70 0.28 -13.98 -11.14
CA SER A 70 1.75 -13.86 -11.31
C SER A 70 2.49 -15.03 -10.66
N ARG A 71 2.11 -15.40 -9.44
CA ARG A 71 2.71 -16.54 -8.74
C ARG A 71 2.46 -17.87 -9.46
N ARG A 72 1.20 -18.16 -9.82
CA ARG A 72 0.80 -19.48 -10.37
C ARG A 72 1.08 -19.69 -11.85
N SER A 73 1.18 -18.61 -12.64
CA SER A 73 1.29 -18.71 -14.09
C SER A 73 2.66 -18.33 -14.63
N PHE A 74 3.45 -17.57 -13.89
CA PHE A 74 4.74 -17.07 -14.36
C PHE A 74 5.89 -17.58 -13.49
N PHE A 75 5.85 -17.33 -12.18
CA PHE A 75 6.94 -17.74 -11.28
C PHE A 75 6.97 -19.26 -10.96
N ASP A 76 5.92 -20.00 -11.34
CA ASP A 76 5.89 -21.46 -11.25
C ASP A 76 6.36 -22.14 -12.57
N LEU A 77 6.74 -21.37 -13.61
CA LEU A 77 7.29 -21.90 -14.86
C LEU A 77 8.74 -22.40 -14.67
N PRO A 78 9.22 -23.31 -15.54
CA PRO A 78 10.64 -23.64 -15.60
C PRO A 78 11.52 -22.41 -15.82
N ILE A 79 12.71 -22.40 -15.21
CA ILE A 79 13.64 -21.26 -15.27
C ILE A 79 14.04 -20.88 -16.71
N GLU A 80 14.06 -21.86 -17.62
CA GLU A 80 14.34 -21.64 -19.04
C GLU A 80 13.25 -20.81 -19.72
N GLU A 81 11.98 -20.99 -19.33
CA GLU A 81 10.85 -20.23 -19.84
C GLU A 81 10.79 -18.83 -19.21
N GLU A 82 11.09 -18.71 -17.91
CA GLU A 82 11.18 -17.41 -17.22
C GLU A 82 12.33 -16.55 -17.76
N ASN A 83 13.51 -17.15 -18.02
CA ASN A 83 14.71 -16.42 -18.45
C ASN A 83 14.56 -15.70 -19.80
N VAL A 84 13.60 -16.11 -20.65
CA VAL A 84 13.29 -15.39 -21.89
C VAL A 84 12.83 -13.95 -21.63
N PHE A 85 12.29 -13.69 -20.43
CA PHE A 85 11.84 -12.37 -19.99
C PHE A 85 12.89 -11.61 -19.18
N SER A 86 14.08 -12.20 -18.95
CA SER A 86 15.14 -11.54 -18.20
C SER A 86 15.73 -10.36 -18.97
N SER A 87 15.92 -9.23 -18.29
CA SER A 87 16.63 -8.08 -18.84
C SER A 87 18.04 -8.00 -18.22
N GLY A 88 19.08 -8.24 -19.03
CA GLY A 88 20.46 -8.04 -18.60
C GLY A 88 20.90 -6.57 -18.54
N ASP A 89 20.07 -5.66 -19.04
CA ASP A 89 20.35 -4.22 -19.09
C ASP A 89 19.42 -3.47 -18.12
N VAL A 90 19.99 -3.00 -17.01
CA VAL A 90 19.25 -2.29 -15.95
C VAL A 90 18.83 -0.87 -16.33
N TYR A 91 19.33 -0.34 -17.46
CA TYR A 91 18.96 1.00 -17.96
C TYR A 91 17.85 0.96 -19.01
N ARG A 92 17.45 -0.24 -19.47
CA ARG A 92 16.32 -0.41 -20.36
C ARG A 92 15.03 -0.61 -19.56
N PRO A 93 13.89 -0.06 -20.02
CA PRO A 93 12.60 -0.37 -19.42
C PRO A 93 12.36 -1.88 -19.44
N VAL A 94 12.07 -2.45 -18.27
CA VAL A 94 11.61 -3.84 -18.17
C VAL A 94 10.28 -3.95 -18.91
N ARG A 95 10.15 -4.94 -19.81
CA ARG A 95 8.96 -5.17 -20.64
C ARG A 95 8.03 -6.18 -19.99
#